data_AF-A0A6M1MA20-F1
#
_entry.id   AF-A0A6M1MA20-F1
#
_cell.length_a   1.000
_cell.length_b   1.000
_cell.length_c   1.000
_cell.angle_alpha   90.00
_cell.angle_beta   90.00
_cell.angle_gamma   90.00
#
_symmetry.space_group_name_H-M   'P 1'
#
loop_
_entity.id
_entity.type
_entity.pdbx_description
1 polymer ?
#
loop_
_entity_poly.entity_id
_entity_poly.type
_entity_poly.pdbx_seq_one_letter_code
_entity_poly.pdbx_strand_id
1 'polypeptide(L)'
;MPPLRPILIAALIAAGAAPAAADDLVARWQRADAACALPVSPLADQACEDRDRYATTLRRQGWCEARATTAYDHWGWQRCAPAATARVTPRRRARPHA
;
A
#
# COMPACT_ATOMS: atom_id res chain seq x y z
N MET A 1 -20.26 -29.31 -24.67
CA MET A 1 -18.92 -28.74 -24.38
C MET A 1 -19.11 -27.30 -23.94
N PRO A 2 -18.94 -26.97 -22.64
CA PRO A 2 -19.32 -25.66 -22.14
C PRO A 2 -18.25 -24.61 -22.48
N PRO A 3 -18.64 -23.34 -22.71
CA PRO A 3 -17.71 -22.25 -22.97
C PRO A 3 -17.08 -21.78 -21.64
N LEU A 4 -16.03 -22.47 -21.19
CA LEU A 4 -15.25 -22.09 -20.01
C LEU A 4 -14.25 -20.95 -20.28
N ARG A 5 -14.00 -20.63 -21.56
CA ARG A 5 -13.02 -19.62 -21.99
C ARG A 5 -13.42 -18.15 -21.76
N PRO A 6 -14.67 -17.69 -21.95
CA PRO A 6 -14.99 -16.26 -21.79
C PRO A 6 -15.00 -15.80 -20.31
N ILE A 7 -15.26 -16.71 -19.37
CA ILE A 7 -15.32 -16.39 -17.93
C ILE A 7 -13.92 -16.10 -17.37
N LEU A 8 -12.90 -16.85 -17.82
CA LEU A 8 -11.51 -16.63 -17.43
C LEU A 8 -10.96 -15.28 -17.92
N ILE A 9 -11.37 -14.84 -19.10
CA ILE A 9 -10.96 -13.55 -19.66
C ILE A 9 -11.59 -12.39 -18.88
N ALA A 10 -12.87 -12.51 -18.49
CA ALA A 10 -13.53 -11.50 -17.67
C ALA A 10 -12.91 -11.37 -16.26
N ALA A 11 -12.51 -12.49 -15.64
CA ALA A 11 -11.83 -12.50 -14.35
C ALA A 11 -10.42 -11.86 -14.40
N LEU A 12 -9.68 -12.06 -15.49
CA LEU A 12 -8.36 -11.46 -15.69
C LEU A 12 -8.42 -9.94 -15.90
N ILE A 13 -9.47 -9.43 -16.56
CA ILE A 13 -9.63 -7.98 -16.79
C ILE A 13 -10.01 -7.25 -15.49
N ALA A 14 -10.84 -7.86 -14.64
CA ALA A 14 -11.19 -7.27 -13.34
C ALA A 14 -10.00 -7.19 -12.37
N ALA A 15 -9.05 -8.12 -12.45
CA ALA A 15 -7.83 -8.11 -11.65
C ALA A 15 -6.85 -6.98 -12.04
N GLY A 16 -6.94 -6.45 -13.27
CA GLY A 16 -6.06 -5.39 -13.79
C GLY A 16 -6.51 -3.96 -13.49
N ALA A 17 -7.76 -3.74 -13.08
CA ALA A 17 -8.28 -2.39 -12.80
C ALA A 17 -7.94 -1.88 -11.38
N ALA A 18 -7.75 -2.79 -10.43
CA ALA A 18 -7.40 -2.45 -9.06
C ALA A 18 -6.02 -1.77 -8.89
N PRO A 19 -4.93 -2.18 -9.58
CA PRO A 19 -3.63 -1.51 -9.43
C PRO A 19 -3.67 -0.08 -9.98
N ALA A 20 -4.30 0.15 -11.14
CA ALA A 20 -4.32 1.48 -11.76
C ALA A 20 -4.98 2.57 -10.89
N ALA A 21 -6.08 2.25 -10.20
CA ALA A 21 -6.74 3.18 -9.29
C ALA A 21 -5.92 3.46 -8.01
N ALA A 22 -5.15 2.47 -7.54
CA ALA A 22 -4.32 2.59 -6.37
C ALA A 22 -3.01 3.36 -6.66
N ASP A 23 -2.39 3.12 -7.82
CA ASP A 23 -1.22 3.87 -8.31
C ASP A 23 -1.54 5.35 -8.52
N ASP A 24 -2.74 5.65 -9.04
CA ASP A 24 -3.25 7.02 -9.17
C ASP A 24 -3.42 7.71 -7.80
N LEU A 25 -3.77 6.95 -6.76
CA LEU A 25 -3.88 7.49 -5.40
C LEU A 25 -2.51 7.77 -4.76
N VAL A 26 -1.50 6.94 -5.02
CA VAL A 26 -0.10 7.21 -4.63
C VAL A 26 0.43 8.46 -5.34
N ALA A 27 0.16 8.61 -6.64
CA ALA A 27 0.57 9.77 -7.41
C ALA A 27 -0.10 11.07 -6.92
N ARG A 28 -1.39 11.01 -6.53
CA ARG A 28 -2.09 12.13 -5.88
C ARG A 28 -1.44 12.50 -4.54
N TRP A 29 -1.12 11.50 -3.72
CA TRP A 29 -0.42 11.71 -2.45
C TRP A 29 0.93 12.39 -2.67
N GLN A 30 1.75 11.91 -3.61
CA GLN A 30 3.08 12.50 -3.91
C GLN A 30 2.98 13.97 -4.34
N ARG A 31 1.98 14.31 -5.16
CA ARG A 31 1.74 15.71 -5.55
C ARG A 31 1.35 16.59 -4.37
N ALA A 32 0.48 16.09 -3.49
CA ALA A 32 0.09 16.81 -2.28
C ALA A 32 1.26 16.95 -1.30
N ASP A 33 2.10 15.92 -1.15
CA ASP A 33 3.31 15.96 -0.33
C ASP A 33 4.32 17.01 -0.82
N ALA A 34 4.61 17.02 -2.12
CA ALA A 34 5.49 18.02 -2.72
C ALA A 34 4.94 19.45 -2.56
N ALA A 35 3.63 19.65 -2.69
CA ALA A 35 3.00 20.95 -2.48
C ALA A 35 2.98 21.37 -1.01
N CYS A 36 2.85 20.43 -0.07
CA CYS A 36 2.94 20.68 1.37
C CYS A 36 4.36 21.10 1.81
N ALA A 37 5.40 20.71 1.06
CA ALA A 37 6.77 21.15 1.33
C ALA A 37 7.08 22.59 0.86
N LEU A 38 6.13 23.27 0.20
CA LEU A 38 6.26 24.67 -0.19
C LEU A 38 6.20 25.62 1.02
N PRO A 39 6.65 26.88 0.87
CA PRO A 39 6.51 27.87 1.93
C PRO A 39 5.06 28.03 2.42
N VAL A 40 4.92 28.31 3.71
CA VAL A 40 3.62 28.45 4.39
C VAL A 40 2.72 29.40 3.63
N SER A 41 1.59 28.86 3.18
CA SER A 41 0.56 29.55 2.42
C SER A 41 -0.73 28.75 2.53
N PRO A 42 -1.91 29.37 2.31
CA PRO A 42 -3.17 28.64 2.34
C PRO A 42 -3.22 27.43 1.38
N LEU A 43 -2.49 27.53 0.26
CA LEU A 43 -2.34 26.44 -0.70
C LEU A 43 -1.52 25.28 -0.11
N ALA A 44 -0.40 25.59 0.56
CA ALA A 44 0.43 24.58 1.22
C ALA A 44 -0.33 23.90 2.37
N ASP A 45 -1.09 24.66 3.17
CA ASP A 45 -1.92 24.12 4.26
C ASP A 45 -2.96 23.12 3.72
N GLN A 46 -3.68 23.49 2.67
CA GLN A 46 -4.64 22.59 2.03
C GLN A 46 -3.97 21.35 1.44
N ALA A 47 -2.78 21.50 0.85
CA ALA A 47 -2.01 20.37 0.32
C ALA A 47 -1.57 19.41 1.43
N CYS A 48 -1.20 19.92 2.60
CA CYS A 48 -0.89 19.09 3.76
C CYS A 48 -2.10 18.29 4.27
N GLU A 49 -3.28 18.92 4.34
CA GLU A 49 -4.52 18.22 4.70
C GLU A 49 -4.87 17.12 3.68
N ASP A 50 -4.73 17.43 2.38
CA ASP A 50 -4.98 16.47 1.30
C ASP A 50 -3.99 15.31 1.37
N ARG A 51 -2.70 15.58 1.62
CA ARG A 51 -1.67 14.56 1.85
C ARG A 51 -2.10 13.61 2.97
N ASP A 52 -2.55 14.13 4.11
CA ASP A 52 -2.93 13.31 5.26
C ASP A 52 -4.21 12.50 4.99
N ARG A 53 -5.15 13.07 4.23
CA ARG A 53 -6.35 12.36 3.76
C ARG A 53 -5.99 11.20 2.83
N TYR A 54 -5.12 11.42 1.85
CA TYR A 54 -4.66 10.37 0.95
C TYR A 54 -3.86 9.30 1.69
N ALA A 55 -3.00 9.69 2.64
CA ALA A 55 -2.26 8.74 3.47
C ALA A 55 -3.19 7.82 4.27
N THR A 56 -4.27 8.37 4.82
CA THR A 56 -5.30 7.58 5.51
C THR A 56 -6.00 6.61 4.57
N THR A 57 -6.34 7.04 3.36
CA THR A 57 -6.96 6.17 2.35
C THR A 57 -6.00 5.06 1.90
N LEU A 58 -4.72 5.36 1.69
CA LEU A 58 -3.69 4.37 1.34
C LEU A 58 -3.59 3.27 2.40
N ARG A 59 -3.50 3.66 3.68
CA ARG A 59 -3.47 2.71 4.81
C ARG A 59 -4.71 1.80 4.82
N ARG A 60 -5.90 2.36 4.59
CA ARG A 60 -7.15 1.57 4.50
C ARG A 60 -7.17 0.60 3.31
N GLN A 61 -6.45 0.92 2.23
CA GLN A 61 -6.30 0.06 1.06
C GLN A 61 -5.15 -0.95 1.17
N GLY A 62 -4.53 -1.07 2.35
CA GLY A 62 -3.45 -2.02 2.61
C GLY A 62 -2.08 -1.57 2.08
N TRP A 63 -1.88 -0.26 1.93
CA TRP A 63 -0.57 0.33 1.66
C TRP A 63 0.12 0.73 2.96
N CYS A 64 1.43 0.60 2.96
CA CYS A 64 2.32 0.94 4.06
C CYS A 64 3.34 1.97 3.57
N GLU A 65 3.75 2.88 4.45
CA GLU A 65 4.82 3.83 4.14
C GLU A 65 6.13 3.06 3.95
N ALA A 66 6.79 3.33 2.83
CA ALA A 66 8.14 2.90 2.56
C ALA A 66 9.09 3.99 3.04
N ARG A 67 9.87 3.69 4.07
CA ARG A 67 10.98 4.55 4.47
C ARG A 67 12.11 4.39 3.45
N ALA A 68 12.72 5.50 3.05
CA ALA A 68 13.95 5.46 2.27
C ALA A 68 15.03 4.67 3.05
N THR A 69 15.46 3.53 2.52
CA THR A 69 16.50 2.68 3.14
C THR A 69 17.90 3.06 2.67
N THR A 70 18.01 3.69 1.51
CA THR A 70 19.24 4.20 0.92
C THR A 70 19.11 5.67 0.56
N ALA A 71 20.24 6.32 0.23
CA ALA A 71 20.26 7.71 -0.23
C ALA A 71 19.57 7.92 -1.60
N TYR A 72 19.30 6.83 -2.33
CA TYR A 72 18.61 6.85 -3.63
C TYR A 72 17.14 6.43 -3.52
N ASP A 73 16.72 5.94 -2.35
CA ASP A 73 15.33 5.60 -2.12
C ASP A 73 14.54 6.85 -1.79
N HIS A 74 13.34 6.93 -2.34
CA HIS A 74 12.39 7.98 -2.00
C HIS A 74 11.43 7.46 -0.94
N TRP A 75 11.08 8.34 0.00
CA TRP A 75 9.93 8.11 0.87
C TRP A 75 8.68 7.96 0.00
N GLY A 76 7.85 6.96 0.29
CA GLY A 76 6.70 6.66 -0.55
C GLY A 76 5.78 5.61 0.05
N TRP A 77 5.04 4.93 -0.80
CA TRP A 77 4.07 3.90 -0.41
C TRP A 77 4.34 2.61 -1.14
N GLN A 78 4.29 1.51 -0.40
CA GLN A 78 4.36 0.16 -0.94
C GLN A 78 3.17 -0.66 -0.42
N ARG A 79 2.81 -1.74 -1.12
CA ARG A 79 1.82 -2.68 -0.59
C ARG A 79 2.39 -3.25 0.70
N CYS A 80 1.61 -3.22 1.78
CA CYS A 80 2.02 -3.89 3.01
C CYS A 80 2.32 -5.35 2.65
N ALA A 81 3.50 -5.85 3.04
CA ALA A 81 3.77 -7.27 2.91
C ALA A 81 2.61 -8.01 3.57
N PRO A 82 1.97 -8.99 2.89
CA PRO A 82 1.00 -9.82 3.58
C PRO A 82 1.75 -10.36 4.79
N ALA A 83 1.19 -10.17 5.99
CA ALA A 83 1.74 -10.78 7.18
C ALA A 83 1.74 -12.27 6.90
N ALA A 84 2.87 -12.78 6.38
CA ALA A 84 3.10 -14.18 6.16
C ALA A 84 2.90 -14.72 7.55
N THR A 85 1.75 -15.38 7.74
CA THR A 85 1.26 -15.92 9.00
C THR A 85 2.48 -16.28 9.81
N ALA A 86 2.78 -15.46 10.83
CA ALA A 86 3.74 -15.82 11.84
C ALA A 86 3.12 -17.06 12.45
N ARG A 87 3.39 -18.22 11.85
CA ARG A 87 3.18 -19.51 12.47
C ARG A 87 4.14 -19.42 13.63
N VAL A 88 3.63 -18.94 14.74
CA VAL A 88 4.15 -19.23 16.06
C VAL A 88 4.10 -20.74 16.10
N THR A 89 5.17 -21.38 15.65
CA THR A 89 5.41 -22.80 15.86
C THR A 89 5.48 -22.90 17.38
N PRO A 90 4.50 -23.54 18.05
CA PRO A 90 4.63 -23.74 19.47
C PRO A 90 5.84 -24.63 19.66
N ARG A 91 6.94 -24.05 20.16
CA ARG A 91 8.12 -24.77 20.62
C ARG A 91 7.62 -25.66 21.76
N ARG A 92 7.20 -26.89 21.45
CA ARG A 92 7.01 -27.95 22.44
C ARG A 92 8.38 -28.12 23.10
N ARG A 93 8.58 -27.48 24.25
CA ARG A 93 9.63 -27.89 25.18
C ARG A 93 9.28 -29.31 25.60
N ALA A 94 9.97 -30.28 25.01
CA ALA A 94 10.02 -31.62 25.55
C ALA A 94 10.61 -31.51 26.97
N ARG A 95 9.78 -31.80 27.96
CA ARG A 95 10.19 -31.90 29.37
C ARG A 95 10.95 -33.23 29.49
N PRO A 96 12.22 -33.26 29.92
CA PRO A 96 12.89 -34.51 30.22
C PRO A 96 12.20 -35.13 31.45
N HIS A 97 11.83 -36.40 31.34
CA HIS A 97 11.44 -37.21 32.49
C HIS A 97 12.64 -37.40 33.41
N ALA A 98 12.45 -37.14 34.70
CA ALA A 98 13.22 -37.68 35.80
C ALA A 98 12.21 -38.06 36.90
#